data_AF-A0A3A4RGC2-F1
#
_entry.id   AF-A0A3A4RGC2-F1
#
_cell.length_a   1.000
_cell.length_b   1.000
_cell.length_c   1.000
_cell.angle_alpha   90.00
_cell.angle_beta   90.00
_cell.angle_gamma   90.00
#
_symmetry.space_group_name_H-M   'P 1'
#
loop_
_entity.id
_entity.type
_entity.pdbx_description
1 polymer ?
#
loop_
_entity_poly.entity_id
_entity_poly.type
_entity_poly.pdbx_seq_one_letter_code
_entity_poly.pdbx_strand_id
1 'polypeptide(L)'
;MKPTTVLVLLRAVCVAMPLLLGACASWLPSSRTEVASRWNSYDDAMHSLAAFTPFESSRADVHRQGLDPHLNPGVTVLHFADVLQRFSTAALIRNGDMDRGVSACFQAGQRCNAYAISVKKLHRQRVGNFWADSLDFRRETITTGWSVDVLLVFVDDLLVYELMGGQPSIREVELQRKPLGPLQGWGTQLAR
;
A
#
# COMPACT_ATOMS: atom_id res chain seq x y z
N MET A 1 -50.81 42.64 8.69
CA MET A 1 -49.41 42.22 8.94
C MET A 1 -48.51 43.40 8.62
N LYS A 2 -47.63 43.82 9.55
CA LYS A 2 -46.85 45.07 9.42
C LYS A 2 -45.68 44.87 8.42
N PRO A 3 -45.42 45.82 7.50
CA PRO A 3 -44.40 45.69 6.45
C PRO A 3 -42.97 45.52 7.01
N THR A 4 -42.73 45.94 8.25
CA THR A 4 -41.47 45.78 8.98
C THR A 4 -41.14 44.32 9.33
N THR A 5 -42.13 43.45 9.55
CA THR A 5 -41.90 42.05 9.91
C THR A 5 -41.46 41.22 8.70
N VAL A 6 -41.97 41.54 7.51
CA VAL A 6 -41.61 40.89 6.23
C VAL A 6 -40.16 41.19 5.86
N LEU A 7 -39.72 42.44 6.07
CA LEU A 7 -38.34 42.86 5.75
C LEU A 7 -37.30 42.19 6.66
N VAL A 8 -37.64 41.93 7.93
CA VAL A 8 -36.76 41.24 8.90
C VAL A 8 -36.64 39.74 8.56
N LEU A 9 -37.75 39.09 8.20
CA LEU A 9 -37.75 37.70 7.73
C LEU A 9 -36.95 37.53 6.44
N LEU A 10 -37.09 38.43 5.46
CA LEU A 10 -36.32 38.39 4.21
C LEU A 10 -34.81 38.55 4.45
N ARG A 11 -34.41 39.44 5.36
CA ARG A 11 -33.00 39.62 5.74
C ARG A 11 -32.41 38.41 6.47
N ALA A 12 -33.19 37.77 7.34
CA ALA A 12 -32.77 36.54 8.03
C ALA A 12 -32.56 35.37 7.06
N VAL A 13 -33.44 35.22 6.05
CA VAL A 13 -33.30 34.19 5.00
C VAL A 13 -32.09 34.45 4.12
N CYS A 14 -31.82 35.70 3.73
CA CYS A 14 -30.64 36.04 2.91
C CYS A 14 -29.29 35.81 3.63
N VAL A 15 -29.25 35.89 4.96
CA VAL A 15 -28.02 35.63 5.74
C VAL A 15 -27.84 34.13 6.05
N ALA A 16 -28.93 33.38 6.25
CA ALA A 16 -28.86 31.95 6.53
C ALA A 16 -28.48 31.10 5.31
N MET A 17 -28.85 31.53 4.09
CA MET A 17 -28.64 30.78 2.86
C MET A 17 -27.15 30.56 2.47
N PRO A 18 -26.24 31.56 2.56
CA PRO A 18 -24.82 31.33 2.28
C PRO A 18 -24.12 30.45 3.33
N LEU A 19 -24.59 30.40 4.59
CA LEU A 19 -24.02 29.52 5.61
C LEU A 19 -24.34 28.04 5.36
N LEU A 20 -25.52 27.73 4.82
CA LEU A 20 -25.91 26.34 4.48
C LEU A 20 -25.18 25.80 3.24
N LEU A 21 -24.80 26.67 2.30
CA LEU A 21 -24.08 26.29 1.07
C LEU A 21 -22.58 26.05 1.29
N GLY A 22 -21.98 26.63 2.33
CA GLY A 22 -20.56 26.46 2.67
C GLY A 22 -20.22 25.10 3.31
N ALA A 23 -21.19 24.41 3.90
CA ALA A 23 -20.98 23.17 4.65
C ALA A 23 -20.72 21.93 3.76
N CYS A 24 -21.03 21.98 2.45
CA CYS A 24 -20.85 20.84 1.55
C CYS A 24 -19.45 20.76 0.91
N ALA A 25 -18.64 21.83 0.99
CA ALA A 25 -17.33 21.87 0.33
C ALA A 25 -16.23 21.10 1.08
N SER A 26 -16.43 20.76 2.36
CA SER A 26 -15.41 20.12 3.20
C SER A 26 -15.44 18.59 3.21
N TRP A 27 -16.30 17.95 2.40
CA TRP A 27 -16.49 16.49 2.43
C TRP A 27 -15.84 15.78 1.24
N LEU A 28 -14.59 16.13 0.93
CA LEU A 28 -13.84 15.36 -0.06
C LEU A 28 -13.53 13.96 0.50
N PRO A 29 -13.84 12.88 -0.23
CA PRO A 29 -13.56 11.53 0.22
C PRO A 29 -12.05 11.31 0.29
N SER A 30 -11.58 10.87 1.46
CA SER A 30 -10.25 10.28 1.62
C SER A 30 -10.39 8.77 1.71
N SER A 31 -9.36 8.05 1.28
CA SER A 31 -9.31 6.60 1.38
C SER A 31 -7.93 6.17 1.86
N ARG A 32 -7.89 5.07 2.60
CA ARG A 32 -6.67 4.51 3.17
C ARG A 32 -6.63 3.03 2.80
N THR A 33 -5.50 2.58 2.28
CA THR A 33 -5.26 1.18 1.94
C THR A 33 -4.01 0.74 2.69
N GLU A 34 -4.18 -0.20 3.62
CA GLU A 34 -3.09 -0.69 4.46
C GLU A 34 -3.14 -2.22 4.51
N VAL A 35 -1.97 -2.84 4.37
CA VAL A 35 -1.78 -4.24 4.79
C VAL A 35 -1.62 -4.25 6.31
N ALA A 36 -2.43 -5.07 6.99
CA ALA A 36 -2.42 -5.20 8.44
C ALA A 36 -1.00 -5.54 8.93
N SER A 37 -0.39 -4.60 9.65
CA SER A 37 0.98 -4.70 10.14
C SER A 37 1.16 -3.79 11.34
N ARG A 38 2.05 -4.18 12.25
CA ARG A 38 2.37 -3.43 13.48
C ARG A 38 3.23 -2.19 13.24
N TRP A 39 3.88 -2.11 12.09
CA TRP A 39 4.82 -1.04 11.77
C TRP A 39 4.11 0.23 11.32
N ASN A 40 4.59 1.38 11.79
CA ASN A 40 3.99 2.67 11.42
C ASN A 40 4.78 3.41 10.33
N SER A 41 6.06 3.09 10.16
CA SER A 41 6.94 3.66 9.13
C SER A 41 7.82 2.61 8.48
N TYR A 42 8.41 2.98 7.35
CA TYR A 42 9.45 2.20 6.69
C TYR A 42 10.63 1.90 7.63
N ASP A 43 11.11 2.91 8.36
CA ASP A 43 12.27 2.76 9.24
C ASP A 43 11.98 1.84 10.43
N ASP A 44 10.77 1.88 10.98
CA ASP A 44 10.31 1.00 12.06
C ASP A 44 10.29 -0.47 11.60
N ALA A 45 9.80 -0.70 10.39
CA ALA A 45 9.83 -2.02 9.76
C ALA A 45 11.28 -2.50 9.53
N MET A 46 12.12 -1.68 8.90
CA MET A 46 13.52 -2.02 8.62
C MET A 46 14.32 -2.30 9.89
N HIS A 47 14.13 -1.51 10.96
CA HIS A 47 14.78 -1.75 12.25
C HIS A 47 14.32 -3.08 12.85
N SER A 48 13.01 -3.36 12.85
CA SER A 48 12.48 -4.62 13.37
C SER A 48 13.03 -5.85 12.64
N LEU A 49 13.24 -5.72 11.32
CA LEU A 49 13.72 -6.80 10.46
C LEU A 49 15.24 -6.99 10.56
N ALA A 50 16.00 -5.91 10.72
CA ALA A 50 17.45 -5.97 10.94
C ALA A 50 17.89 -6.69 12.23
N ALA A 51 16.94 -7.07 13.10
CA ALA A 51 17.21 -7.92 14.26
C ALA A 51 17.49 -9.38 13.87
N PHE A 52 17.11 -9.81 12.68
CA PHE A 52 17.42 -11.16 12.20
C PHE A 52 18.82 -11.23 11.63
N THR A 53 19.51 -12.34 11.89
CA THR A 53 20.87 -12.58 11.40
C THR A 53 20.90 -13.92 10.69
N PRO A 54 21.30 -13.96 9.39
CA PRO A 54 21.48 -15.21 8.67
C PRO A 54 22.45 -16.15 9.39
N PHE A 55 22.14 -17.44 9.39
CA PHE A 55 22.82 -18.53 10.09
C PHE A 55 22.74 -18.52 11.62
N GLU A 56 22.00 -17.58 12.21
CA GLU A 56 21.78 -17.51 13.67
C GLU A 56 20.30 -17.55 14.02
N SER A 57 19.48 -16.78 13.30
CA SER A 57 18.04 -16.70 13.55
C SER A 57 17.29 -17.90 13.01
N SER A 58 16.26 -18.30 13.74
CA SER A 58 15.37 -19.39 13.39
C SER A 58 14.01 -18.89 12.90
N ARG A 59 13.25 -19.77 12.24
CA ARG A 59 11.85 -19.52 11.88
C ARG A 59 11.00 -19.16 13.10
N ALA A 60 11.26 -19.79 14.24
CA ALA A 60 10.57 -19.51 15.50
C ALA A 60 10.83 -18.07 15.96
N ASP A 61 12.02 -17.51 15.74
CA ASP A 61 12.34 -16.11 16.07
C ASP A 61 11.52 -15.15 15.20
N VAL A 62 11.40 -15.46 13.92
CA VAL A 62 10.57 -14.72 12.96
C VAL A 62 9.09 -14.81 13.32
N HIS A 63 8.62 -15.94 13.86
CA HIS A 63 7.25 -16.09 14.34
C HIS A 63 6.98 -15.35 15.65
N ARG A 64 7.91 -15.38 16.62
CA ARG A 64 7.87 -14.55 17.85
C ARG A 64 7.84 -13.06 17.52
N GLN A 65 8.45 -12.72 16.39
CA GLN A 65 8.11 -11.62 15.51
C GLN A 65 6.67 -11.11 15.60
N GLY A 66 5.73 -11.98 15.24
CA GLY A 66 4.47 -11.60 14.59
C GLY A 66 4.57 -11.65 13.06
N LEU A 67 5.55 -12.37 12.51
CA LEU A 67 5.71 -12.63 11.07
C LEU A 67 5.37 -14.10 10.74
N ASP A 68 4.42 -14.67 11.49
CA ASP A 68 3.86 -15.98 11.19
C ASP A 68 2.88 -15.87 10.00
N PRO A 69 3.09 -16.61 8.89
CA PRO A 69 2.20 -16.59 7.73
C PRO A 69 0.76 -17.03 8.02
N HIS A 70 0.50 -17.79 9.08
CA HIS A 70 -0.85 -18.19 9.47
C HIS A 70 -1.62 -17.06 10.16
N LEU A 71 -0.91 -16.10 10.77
CA LEU A 71 -1.48 -15.01 11.54
C LEU A 71 -1.38 -13.65 10.82
N ASN A 72 -0.40 -13.52 9.93
CA ASN A 72 -0.08 -12.26 9.27
C ASN A 72 -0.30 -12.37 7.75
N PRO A 73 -1.33 -11.70 7.20
CA PRO A 73 -1.65 -11.77 5.77
C PRO A 73 -0.62 -11.05 4.87
N GLY A 74 0.31 -10.28 5.46
CA GLY A 74 1.42 -9.68 4.73
C GLY A 74 2.60 -10.63 4.50
N VAL A 75 2.54 -11.87 5.00
CA VAL A 75 3.60 -12.87 4.85
C VAL A 75 3.13 -14.01 3.95
N THR A 76 3.84 -14.19 2.84
CA THR A 76 3.59 -15.25 1.86
C THR A 76 4.66 -16.33 1.99
N VAL A 77 4.23 -17.59 2.11
CA VAL A 77 5.14 -18.74 2.09
C VAL A 77 5.49 -19.07 0.64
N LEU A 78 6.78 -19.20 0.37
CA LEU A 78 7.34 -19.57 -0.93
C LEU A 78 7.98 -20.94 -0.83
N HIS A 79 7.69 -21.80 -1.80
CA HIS A 79 8.35 -23.08 -1.95
C HIS A 79 9.65 -22.93 -2.75
N PHE A 80 10.44 -24.00 -2.78
CA PHE A 80 11.71 -24.03 -3.50
C PHE A 80 11.61 -23.54 -4.96
N ALA A 81 10.55 -23.89 -5.69
CA ALA A 81 10.34 -23.46 -7.07
C ALA A 81 10.16 -21.93 -7.19
N ASP A 82 9.42 -21.33 -6.26
CA ASP A 82 9.22 -19.87 -6.21
C ASP A 82 10.53 -19.14 -5.88
N VAL A 83 11.32 -19.70 -4.97
CA VAL A 83 12.65 -19.20 -4.63
C VAL A 83 13.56 -19.26 -5.85
N LEU A 84 13.61 -20.40 -6.54
CA LEU A 84 14.42 -20.58 -7.75
C LEU A 84 14.02 -19.60 -8.85
N GLN A 85 12.73 -19.35 -9.04
CA GLN A 85 12.24 -18.38 -10.02
C GLN A 85 12.74 -16.95 -9.72
N ARG A 86 12.76 -16.55 -8.45
CA ARG A 86 13.25 -15.23 -8.02
C ARG A 86 14.75 -15.06 -8.22
N PHE A 87 15.51 -16.14 -8.09
CA PHE A 87 16.97 -16.16 -8.28
C PHE A 87 17.41 -16.70 -9.66
N SER A 88 16.50 -16.76 -10.64
CA SER A 88 16.77 -17.35 -11.96
C SER A 88 17.93 -16.67 -12.70
N THR A 89 18.12 -15.36 -12.50
CA THR A 89 19.27 -14.62 -13.05
C THR A 89 20.54 -14.83 -12.24
N ALA A 90 20.44 -14.98 -10.92
CA ALA A 90 21.58 -15.26 -10.05
C ALA A 90 22.16 -16.66 -10.32
N ALA A 91 21.33 -17.64 -10.70
CA ALA A 91 21.78 -18.98 -11.08
C ALA A 91 22.67 -19.01 -12.35
N LEU A 92 22.71 -17.92 -13.13
CA LEU A 92 23.59 -17.77 -14.29
C LEU A 92 24.98 -17.21 -13.91
N ILE A 93 25.14 -16.71 -12.69
CA ILE A 93 26.41 -16.18 -12.17
C ILE A 93 27.31 -17.39 -11.83
N ARG A 94 28.61 -17.28 -12.13
CA ARG A 94 29.58 -18.36 -11.81
C ARG A 94 29.48 -18.71 -10.32
N ASN A 95 29.55 -20.00 -10.02
CA ASN A 95 29.41 -20.61 -8.68
C ASN A 95 30.27 -20.00 -7.54
N GLY A 96 31.16 -19.05 -7.82
CA GLY A 96 31.99 -18.35 -6.83
C GLY A 96 31.46 -17.00 -6.34
N ASP A 97 30.55 -16.34 -7.07
CA ASP A 97 30.06 -15.00 -6.71
C ASP A 97 28.65 -15.02 -6.07
N MET A 98 28.09 -16.22 -5.87
CA MET A 98 26.78 -16.40 -5.25
C MET A 98 26.89 -16.27 -3.73
N ASP A 99 25.93 -15.59 -3.10
CA ASP A 99 25.84 -15.53 -1.65
C ASP A 99 25.76 -16.94 -1.03
N ARG A 100 26.39 -17.12 0.13
CA ARG A 100 26.46 -18.40 0.84
C ARG A 100 25.07 -18.94 1.18
N GLY A 101 24.14 -18.07 1.57
CA GLY A 101 22.77 -18.42 1.95
C GLY A 101 21.95 -18.93 0.77
N VAL A 102 22.06 -18.26 -0.37
CA VAL A 102 21.40 -18.69 -1.62
C VAL A 102 21.97 -20.03 -2.09
N SER A 103 23.29 -20.20 -2.03
CA SER A 103 23.95 -21.46 -2.37
C SER A 103 23.50 -22.62 -1.46
N ALA A 104 23.38 -22.38 -0.15
CA ALA A 104 22.89 -23.36 0.81
C ALA A 104 21.43 -23.77 0.53
N CYS A 105 20.57 -22.82 0.18
CA CYS A 105 19.20 -23.10 -0.24
C CYS A 105 19.14 -24.01 -1.48
N PHE A 106 19.94 -23.73 -2.51
CA PHE A 106 19.97 -24.53 -3.74
C PHE A 106 20.49 -25.94 -3.50
N GLN A 107 21.49 -26.10 -2.63
CA GLN A 107 21.99 -27.42 -2.23
C GLN A 107 20.96 -28.21 -1.39
N ALA A 108 20.12 -27.53 -0.61
CA ALA A 108 19.12 -28.15 0.24
C ALA A 108 17.85 -28.63 -0.53
N GLY A 109 17.59 -28.08 -1.72
CA GLY A 109 16.47 -28.45 -2.57
C GLY A 109 15.12 -28.17 -1.89
N GLN A 110 14.24 -29.18 -1.82
CA GLN A 110 12.88 -29.03 -1.27
C GLN A 110 12.82 -28.67 0.23
N ARG A 111 13.92 -28.84 0.98
CA ARG A 111 14.03 -28.35 2.36
C ARG A 111 14.18 -26.83 2.44
N CYS A 112 14.50 -26.18 1.33
CA CYS A 112 14.52 -24.74 1.24
C CYS A 112 13.12 -24.19 1.00
N ASN A 113 12.74 -23.21 1.82
CA ASN A 113 11.55 -22.41 1.66
C ASN A 113 11.86 -20.96 2.01
N ALA A 114 10.96 -20.04 1.69
CA ALA A 114 11.15 -18.64 2.05
C ALA A 114 9.85 -17.97 2.47
N TYR A 115 9.99 -16.87 3.20
CA TYR A 115 8.90 -15.96 3.51
C TYR A 115 9.12 -14.67 2.74
N ALA A 116 8.13 -14.31 1.92
CA ALA A 116 8.03 -13.01 1.30
C ALA A 116 7.10 -12.13 2.13
N ILE A 117 7.65 -11.09 2.72
CA ILE A 117 6.91 -10.13 3.52
C ILE A 117 6.72 -8.89 2.65
N SER A 118 5.47 -8.53 2.37
CA SER A 118 5.15 -7.31 1.62
C SER A 118 4.14 -6.49 2.41
N VAL A 119 4.60 -5.37 2.94
CA VAL A 119 3.77 -4.44 3.72
C VAL A 119 3.73 -3.11 3.01
N LYS A 120 2.52 -2.63 2.74
CA LYS A 120 2.27 -1.37 2.07
C LYS A 120 1.22 -0.57 2.83
N LYS A 121 1.54 0.67 3.18
CA LYS A 121 0.59 1.63 3.78
C LYS A 121 0.48 2.86 2.89
N LEU A 122 -0.69 3.03 2.29
CA LEU A 122 -1.01 4.15 1.41
C LEU A 122 -2.15 4.99 1.99
N HIS A 123 -1.95 6.29 1.94
CA HIS A 123 -2.94 7.30 2.23
C HIS A 123 -3.26 8.08 0.96
N ARG A 124 -4.51 8.04 0.54
CA ARG A 124 -4.99 8.65 -0.69
C ARG A 124 -5.95 9.79 -0.36
N GLN A 125 -5.58 10.98 -0.79
CA GLN A 125 -6.37 12.19 -0.62
C GLN A 125 -6.77 12.75 -1.97
N ARG A 126 -8.07 13.03 -2.13
CA ARG A 126 -8.56 13.78 -3.28
C ARG A 126 -8.33 15.26 -3.03
N VAL A 127 -7.77 15.94 -4.01
CA VAL A 127 -7.54 17.40 -4.01
C VAL A 127 -8.29 18.01 -5.18
N GLY A 128 -9.08 19.05 -4.92
CA GLY A 128 -9.86 19.71 -5.96
C GLY A 128 -10.99 20.58 -5.42
N ASN A 129 -11.64 21.31 -6.34
CA ASN A 129 -12.82 22.13 -6.03
C ASN A 129 -14.09 21.30 -6.28
N PHE A 130 -14.95 21.17 -5.26
CA PHE A 130 -16.21 20.42 -5.28
C PHE A 130 -17.05 20.68 -6.56
N TRP A 131 -17.11 21.93 -7.03
CA TRP A 131 -17.93 22.31 -8.19
C TRP A 131 -17.37 21.87 -9.55
N ALA A 132 -16.05 21.75 -9.70
CA ALA A 132 -15.44 21.18 -10.91
C ALA A 132 -15.47 19.63 -10.91
N ASP A 133 -15.55 19.04 -9.71
CA ASP A 133 -15.56 17.59 -9.47
C ASP A 133 -16.98 16.99 -9.60
N SER A 134 -18.05 17.79 -9.39
CA SER A 134 -19.45 17.36 -9.51
C SER A 134 -19.87 16.97 -10.94
N LEU A 135 -19.12 17.43 -11.95
CA LEU A 135 -19.31 17.06 -13.35
C LEU A 135 -18.23 16.06 -13.85
N ASP A 136 -17.40 15.55 -12.95
CA ASP A 136 -16.33 14.54 -13.16
C ASP A 136 -15.29 14.89 -14.25
N PHE A 137 -15.18 16.17 -14.66
CA PHE A 137 -14.31 16.58 -15.76
C PHE A 137 -12.82 16.44 -15.45
N ARG A 138 -12.43 16.67 -14.20
CA ARG A 138 -11.05 16.61 -13.74
C ARG A 138 -10.99 16.19 -12.28
N ARG A 139 -10.29 15.09 -12.03
CA ARG A 139 -10.04 14.54 -10.70
C ARG A 139 -8.54 14.47 -10.46
N GLU A 140 -8.08 15.02 -9.35
CA GLU A 140 -6.69 14.97 -8.92
C GLU A 140 -6.61 14.23 -7.59
N THR A 141 -5.77 13.20 -7.55
CA THR A 141 -5.62 12.33 -6.38
C THR A 141 -4.14 12.27 -6.01
N ILE A 142 -3.83 12.67 -4.78
CA ILE A 142 -2.48 12.54 -4.22
C ILE A 142 -2.47 11.27 -3.36
N THR A 143 -1.59 10.34 -3.70
CA THR A 143 -1.32 9.15 -2.89
C THR A 143 0.04 9.31 -2.24
N THR A 144 0.09 9.17 -0.93
CA THR A 144 1.33 9.19 -0.12
C THR A 144 1.44 7.89 0.66
N GLY A 145 2.65 7.46 1.00
CA GLY A 145 2.81 6.25 1.80
C GLY A 145 4.22 5.69 1.79
N TRP A 146 4.33 4.41 2.15
CA TRP A 146 5.58 3.67 2.14
C TRP A 146 5.31 2.18 1.88
N SER A 147 6.34 1.46 1.46
CA SER A 147 6.30 0.00 1.31
C SER A 147 7.60 -0.64 1.75
N VAL A 148 7.51 -1.85 2.29
CA VAL A 148 8.65 -2.71 2.61
C VAL A 148 8.41 -4.08 1.99
N ASP A 149 9.43 -4.58 1.31
CA ASP A 149 9.45 -5.88 0.65
C ASP A 149 10.69 -6.64 1.12
N VAL A 150 10.47 -7.78 1.78
CA VAL A 150 11.53 -8.55 2.42
C VAL A 150 11.41 -10.02 2.02
N LEU A 151 12.55 -10.66 1.79
CA LEU A 151 12.66 -12.07 1.52
C LEU A 151 13.57 -12.71 2.56
N LEU A 152 12.99 -13.59 3.37
CA LEU A 152 13.70 -14.42 4.33
C LEU A 152 13.75 -15.85 3.81
N VAL A 153 14.93 -16.39 3.56
CA VAL A 153 15.10 -17.75 3.04
C VAL A 153 15.59 -18.66 4.15
N PHE A 154 14.95 -19.82 4.28
CA PHE A 154 15.25 -20.81 5.30
C PHE A 154 15.66 -22.13 4.66
N VAL A 155 16.55 -22.84 5.34
CA VAL A 155 16.77 -24.27 5.14
C VAL A 155 16.29 -24.97 6.40
N ASP A 156 15.29 -25.83 6.26
CA ASP A 156 14.52 -26.37 7.39
C ASP A 156 13.96 -25.23 8.25
N ASP A 157 14.52 -24.96 9.43
CA ASP A 157 14.10 -23.86 10.31
C ASP A 157 15.17 -22.77 10.52
N LEU A 158 16.34 -22.89 9.88
CA LEU A 158 17.42 -21.92 10.00
C LEU A 158 17.31 -20.86 8.91
N LEU A 159 17.33 -19.59 9.27
CA LEU A 159 17.44 -18.49 8.32
C LEU A 159 18.82 -18.53 7.67
N VAL A 160 18.90 -18.67 6.34
CA VAL A 160 20.16 -18.75 5.61
C VAL A 160 20.45 -17.51 4.78
N TYR A 161 19.43 -16.77 4.38
CA TYR A 161 19.57 -15.56 3.57
C TYR A 161 18.45 -14.57 3.88
N GLU A 162 18.79 -13.29 3.83
CA GLU A 162 17.85 -12.20 4.00
C GLU A 162 18.10 -11.14 2.93
N LEU A 163 17.02 -10.63 2.36
CA LEU A 163 17.04 -9.49 1.46
C LEU A 163 15.91 -8.55 1.86
N MET A 164 16.26 -7.32 2.23
CA MET A 164 15.31 -6.28 2.59
C MET A 164 15.33 -5.16 1.55
N GLY A 165 14.17 -4.57 1.30
CA GLY A 165 14.03 -3.41 0.43
C GLY A 165 12.64 -2.78 0.52
N GLY A 166 12.32 -1.94 -0.45
CA GLY A 166 11.03 -1.27 -0.55
C GLY A 166 11.17 0.21 -0.89
N GLN A 167 10.14 0.98 -0.57
CA GLN A 167 10.06 2.42 -0.85
C GLN A 167 9.82 3.19 0.45
N PRO A 168 10.81 3.95 0.97
CA PRO A 168 10.66 4.70 2.21
C PRO A 168 9.63 5.84 2.10
N SER A 169 9.47 6.40 0.90
CA SER A 169 8.49 7.43 0.61
C SER A 169 7.89 7.23 -0.78
N ILE A 170 6.58 7.08 -0.83
CA ILE A 170 5.76 7.03 -2.03
C ILE A 170 5.00 8.35 -2.12
N ARG A 171 5.08 9.02 -3.27
CA ARG A 171 4.25 10.18 -3.58
C ARG A 171 3.86 10.15 -5.04
N GLU A 172 2.59 9.85 -5.29
CA GLU A 172 2.02 9.72 -6.62
C GLU A 172 0.91 10.76 -6.80
N VAL A 173 0.89 11.41 -7.96
CA VAL A 173 -0.16 12.36 -8.36
C VAL A 173 -0.88 11.77 -9.56
N GLU A 174 -2.12 11.35 -9.36
CA GLU A 174 -2.96 10.83 -10.42
C GLU A 174 -3.92 11.93 -10.88
N LEU A 175 -3.79 12.31 -12.16
CA LEU A 175 -4.64 13.29 -12.81
C LEU A 175 -5.55 12.61 -13.83
N GLN A 176 -6.82 12.44 -13.48
CA GLN A 176 -7.82 11.90 -14.38
C GLN A 176 -8.61 13.04 -15.02
N ARG A 177 -8.67 13.09 -16.35
CA ARG A 177 -9.49 14.05 -17.10
C ARG A 177 -10.55 13.31 -17.90
N LYS A 178 -11.83 13.65 -17.71
CA LYS A 178 -12.95 13.10 -18.48
C LYS A 178 -13.63 14.23 -19.24
N PRO A 179 -13.16 14.58 -20.45
CA PRO A 179 -13.65 15.73 -21.19
C PRO A 179 -15.14 15.65 -21.53
N LEU A 180 -15.72 14.45 -21.58
CA LEU A 180 -17.16 14.24 -21.86
C LEU A 180 -18.01 14.01 -20.58
N GLY A 181 -17.41 14.13 -19.39
CA GLY A 181 -18.11 13.99 -18.11
C GLY A 181 -18.82 12.63 -17.95
N PRO A 182 -20.02 12.58 -17.33
CA PRO A 182 -20.76 11.35 -17.07
C PRO A 182 -21.13 10.55 -18.33
N LEU A 183 -21.22 11.21 -19.49
CA LEU A 183 -21.61 10.59 -20.76
C LEU A 183 -20.53 9.66 -21.32
N GLN A 184 -19.27 9.80 -20.88
CA GLN A 184 -18.16 8.99 -21.36
C GLN A 184 -18.22 7.52 -20.91
N GLY A 185 -19.01 7.20 -19.88
CA GLY A 185 -19.19 5.83 -19.36
C GLY A 185 -20.39 5.07 -19.94
N TRP A 186 -21.27 5.71 -20.72
CA TRP A 186 -22.51 5.07 -21.20
C TRP A 186 -22.31 4.11 -22.39
N GLY A 187 -21.19 4.22 -23.10
CA GLY A 187 -20.88 3.32 -24.23
C GLY A 187 -20.48 1.89 -23.83
N THR A 188 -20.01 1.67 -22.60
CA THR A 188 -19.53 0.34 -22.16
C THR A 188 -20.60 -0.50 -21.48
N GLN A 189 -21.69 0.10 -20.98
CA GLN A 189 -22.82 -0.64 -20.40
C GLN A 189 -23.83 -1.12 -21.44
N LEU A 190 -23.90 -0.48 -22.61
CA LEU A 190 -24.76 -0.91 -23.72
C LEU A 190 -24.12 -1.99 -24.61
N ALA A 191 -22.83 -2.27 -24.42
CA ALA A 191 -22.08 -3.31 -25.15
C ALA A 191 -21.98 -4.65 -24.38
N ARG A 192 -22.83 -4.85 -23.37
CA ARG A 192 -22.96 -6.11 -22.61
C ARG A 192 -24.33 -6.72 -22.78
#